data_AF-A0A7X7IUC3-F1
#
_entry.id   AF-A0A7X7IUC3-F1
#
_cell.length_a   1.000
_cell.length_b   1.000
_cell.length_c   1.000
_cell.angle_alpha   90.00
_cell.angle_beta   90.00
_cell.angle_gamma   90.00
#
_symmetry.space_group_name_H-M   'P 1'
#
loop_
_entity.id
_entity.type
_entity.pdbx_description
1 polymer ?
#
loop_
_entity_poly.entity_id
_entity_poly.type
_entity_poly.pdbx_seq_one_letter_code
_entity_poly.pdbx_strand_id
1 'polypeptide(L)'
;NFFPQQVEQSLLKIPGVLPNYRMIIQDRDGIKRLHIDVEAEPGVTGFMVEKQLKEDLGFSPDGDIHAPGSLPRPEGKARRVFFEEPAPKSPAPKGLGAGRG
;
A
#
# COMPACT_ATOMS: atom_id res chain seq x y z
N ASN A 1 -3.81 -14.94 -6.59
CA ASN A 1 -4.52 -13.85 -7.30
C ASN A 1 -5.71 -13.41 -6.47
N PHE A 2 -5.87 -12.11 -6.27
CA PHE A 2 -7.02 -11.53 -5.58
C PHE A 2 -7.54 -10.33 -6.41
N PHE A 3 -8.80 -9.98 -6.23
CA PHE A 3 -9.43 -8.85 -6.89
C PHE A 3 -9.56 -7.66 -5.93
N PRO A 4 -9.45 -6.41 -6.42
CA PRO A 4 -9.67 -5.20 -5.61
C PRO A 4 -10.95 -5.24 -4.76
N GLN A 5 -12.01 -5.83 -5.30
CA GLN A 5 -13.30 -5.98 -4.63
C GLN A 5 -13.23 -6.90 -3.40
N GLN A 6 -12.39 -7.94 -3.40
CA GLN A 6 -12.26 -8.84 -2.25
C GLN A 6 -11.58 -8.13 -1.07
N VAL A 7 -10.60 -7.27 -1.38
CA VAL A 7 -9.97 -6.40 -0.37
C VAL A 7 -10.99 -5.43 0.20
N GLU A 8 -11.77 -4.76 -0.65
CA GLU A 8 -12.82 -3.83 -0.21
C GLU A 8 -13.85 -4.51 0.70
N GLN A 9 -14.35 -5.67 0.30
CA GLN A 9 -15.32 -6.45 1.08
C GLN A 9 -14.76 -6.88 2.43
N SER A 10 -13.48 -7.23 2.51
CA SER A 10 -12.83 -7.60 3.75
C SER A 10 -12.63 -6.39 4.67
N LEU A 11 -12.13 -5.27 4.13
CA LEU A 11 -11.97 -4.01 4.86
C LEU A 11 -13.28 -3.53 5.47
N LEU A 12 -14.37 -3.56 4.70
CA LEU A 12 -15.69 -3.09 5.14
C LEU A 12 -16.36 -3.98 6.21
N LYS A 13 -15.79 -5.13 6.56
CA LYS A 13 -16.25 -5.91 7.73
C LYS A 13 -15.80 -5.31 9.06
N ILE A 14 -14.77 -4.46 9.05
CA ILE A 14 -14.21 -3.86 10.25
C ILE A 14 -15.04 -2.62 10.60
N PRO A 15 -15.72 -2.59 11.75
CA PRO A 15 -16.44 -1.40 12.19
C PRO A 15 -15.49 -0.19 12.29
N GLY A 16 -15.86 0.91 11.64
CA GLY A 16 -15.05 2.14 11.61
C GLY A 16 -14.13 2.27 10.39
N VAL A 17 -13.94 1.23 9.57
CA VAL A 17 -13.23 1.37 8.29
C VAL A 17 -14.14 2.02 7.25
N LEU A 18 -13.56 2.94 6.46
CA LEU A 18 -14.27 3.69 5.44
C LEU A 18 -14.03 3.13 4.03
N PRO A 19 -14.91 3.43 3.04
CA PRO A 19 -14.77 2.90 1.68
C PRO A 19 -13.58 3.46 0.88
N ASN A 20 -12.87 4.48 1.39
CA ASN A 20 -11.72 5.04 0.67
C ASN A 20 -10.44 4.31 1.07
N TYR A 21 -9.81 3.65 0.10
CA TYR A 21 -8.58 2.89 0.28
C TYR A 21 -7.78 2.88 -1.02
N ARG A 22 -6.49 2.60 -0.91
CA ARG A 22 -5.55 2.45 -2.02
C ARG A 22 -4.72 1.19 -1.82
N MET A 23 -4.47 0.48 -2.92
CA MET A 23 -3.54 -0.64 -2.99
C MET A 23 -2.34 -0.18 -3.79
N ILE A 24 -1.17 -0.22 -3.18
CA ILE A 24 0.09 0.19 -3.76
C ILE A 24 0.95 -1.05 -3.93
N ILE A 25 1.22 -1.40 -5.19
CA ILE A 25 2.09 -2.52 -5.54
C ILE A 25 3.50 -1.98 -5.72
N GLN A 26 4.41 -2.44 -4.88
CA GLN A 26 5.83 -2.13 -4.97
C GLN A 26 6.57 -3.34 -5.54
N ASP A 27 7.44 -3.13 -6.53
CA ASP A 27 8.35 -4.15 -7.03
C ASP A 27 9.77 -3.78 -6.61
N ARG A 28 10.37 -4.60 -5.73
CA ARG A 28 11.76 -4.45 -5.30
C ARG A 28 12.52 -5.71 -5.63
N ASP A 29 13.41 -5.61 -6.62
CA ASP A 29 14.27 -6.71 -7.08
C ASP A 29 13.48 -7.99 -7.43
N GLY A 30 12.30 -7.84 -8.05
CA GLY A 30 11.41 -8.95 -8.43
C GLY A 30 10.51 -9.46 -7.30
N ILE A 31 10.63 -8.90 -6.09
CA ILE A 31 9.74 -9.19 -4.97
C ILE A 31 8.63 -8.14 -4.97
N LYS A 32 7.40 -8.59 -5.21
CA LYS A 32 6.20 -7.75 -5.14
C LYS A 32 5.70 -7.65 -3.70
N ARG A 33 5.55 -6.42 -3.22
CA ARG A 33 4.88 -6.10 -1.95
C ARG A 33 3.58 -5.36 -2.24
N LEU A 34 2.57 -5.62 -1.41
CA LEU A 34 1.29 -4.94 -1.46
C LEU A 34 1.13 -4.13 -0.18
N HIS A 35 1.12 -2.82 -0.32
CA HIS A 35 0.84 -1.88 0.73
C HIS A 35 -0.60 -1.37 0.59
N ILE A 36 -1.35 -1.26 1.70
CA ILE A 36 -2.74 -0.81 1.68
C ILE A 36 -2.92 0.42 2.59
N ASP A 37 -3.21 1.56 1.96
CA ASP A 37 -3.66 2.74 2.68
C ASP A 37 -5.18 2.65 2.85
N VAL A 38 -5.69 2.87 4.06
CA VAL A 38 -7.14 2.84 4.32
C VAL A 38 -7.56 4.00 5.21
N GLU A 39 -8.67 4.66 4.86
CA GLU A 39 -9.30 5.62 5.77
C GLU A 39 -10.13 4.89 6.83
N ALA A 40 -10.00 5.31 8.09
CA ALA A 40 -10.80 4.75 9.18
C ALA A 40 -11.04 5.77 10.29
N GLU A 41 -12.10 5.55 11.05
CA GLU A 41 -12.43 6.30 12.27
C GLU A 41 -11.40 6.05 13.38
N PRO A 42 -11.24 7.00 14.32
CA PRO A 42 -10.38 6.80 15.49
C PRO A 42 -10.73 5.50 16.24
N GLY A 43 -9.69 4.72 16.57
CA GLY A 43 -9.83 3.44 17.26
C GLY A 43 -9.65 2.22 16.38
N VAL A 44 -9.72 2.37 15.04
CA VAL A 44 -9.25 1.31 14.13
C VAL A 44 -7.72 1.32 14.11
N THR A 45 -7.11 0.14 14.23
CA THR A 45 -5.66 -0.04 14.27
C THR A 45 -5.18 -0.89 13.09
N GLY A 46 -3.93 -0.70 12.66
CA GLY A 46 -3.35 -1.48 11.57
C GLY A 46 -3.42 -2.98 11.83
N PHE A 47 -3.28 -3.40 13.09
CA PHE A 47 -3.45 -4.79 13.52
C PHE A 47 -4.84 -5.36 13.22
N MET A 48 -5.91 -4.57 13.41
CA MET A 48 -7.28 -5.01 13.10
C MET A 48 -7.46 -5.24 11.60
N VAL A 49 -6.90 -4.34 10.78
CA VAL A 49 -6.92 -4.44 9.32
C VAL A 49 -6.13 -5.64 8.84
N GLU A 50 -4.90 -5.80 9.30
CA GLU A 50 -4.03 -6.92 8.94
C GLU A 50 -4.70 -8.26 9.29
N LYS A 51 -5.25 -8.37 10.50
CA LYS A 51 -5.93 -9.59 10.96
C LYS A 51 -7.12 -9.95 10.07
N GLN A 52 -7.99 -8.98 9.77
CA GLN A 52 -9.18 -9.22 8.93
C GLN A 52 -8.79 -9.67 7.51
N LEU A 53 -7.81 -9.01 6.90
CA LEU A 53 -7.33 -9.35 5.56
C LEU A 53 -6.69 -10.74 5.53
N LYS A 54 -5.93 -11.08 6.56
CA LYS A 54 -5.35 -12.42 6.70
C LYS A 54 -6.41 -13.50 6.82
N GLU A 55 -7.45 -13.26 7.61
CA GLU A 55 -8.55 -14.21 7.83
C GLU A 55 -9.36 -14.44 6.55
N ASP A 56 -9.67 -13.40 5.78
CA ASP A 56 -10.49 -13.50 4.57
C ASP A 56 -9.71 -13.91 3.32
N LEU A 57 -8.47 -13.43 3.17
CA LEU A 57 -7.71 -13.51 1.92
C LEU A 57 -6.47 -14.41 2.03
N GLY A 58 -6.08 -14.80 3.24
CA GLY A 58 -4.92 -15.67 3.48
C GLY A 58 -3.56 -14.98 3.40
N PHE A 59 -3.52 -13.64 3.38
CA PHE A 59 -2.27 -12.87 3.39
C PHE A 59 -2.39 -11.60 4.26
N SER A 60 -1.24 -11.18 4.82
CA SER A 60 -1.10 -9.97 5.62
C SER A 60 -0.33 -8.91 4.82
N PRO A 61 -1.01 -7.99 4.11
CA PRO A 61 -0.32 -6.84 3.53
C PRO A 61 0.08 -5.85 4.63
N ASP A 62 1.17 -5.11 4.40
CA ASP A 62 1.48 -3.92 5.19
C ASP A 62 0.53 -2.77 4.80
N GLY A 63 0.44 -1.74 5.65
CA GLY A 63 -0.50 -0.65 5.39
C GLY A 63 -0.53 0.41 6.49
N ASP A 64 -1.06 1.57 6.12
CA ASP A 64 -1.23 2.73 6.98
C ASP A 64 -2.72 3.09 7.14
N ILE A 65 -3.05 3.57 8.35
CA ILE A 65 -4.40 4.08 8.65
C ILE A 65 -4.39 5.60 8.55
N HIS A 66 -5.37 6.08 7.77
CA HIS A 66 -5.55 7.47 7.44
C HIS A 66 -6.84 8.01 8.07
N ALA A 67 -6.83 9.30 8.41
CA ALA A 67 -8.03 9.96 8.89
C ALA A 67 -9.10 10.03 7.78
N PRO A 68 -10.40 10.09 8.13
CA PRO A 68 -11.47 10.25 7.15
C PRO A 68 -11.25 11.44 6.21
N GLY A 69 -11.32 11.20 4.90
CA GLY A 69 -11.14 12.20 3.85
C GLY A 69 -9.71 12.65 3.57
N SER A 70 -8.70 12.03 4.18
CA SER A 70 -7.29 12.41 3.98
C SER A 70 -6.61 11.75 2.78
N LEU A 71 -7.15 10.64 2.25
CA LEU A 71 -6.60 10.02 1.05
C LEU A 71 -7.07 10.74 -0.23
N PRO A 72 -6.21 10.88 -1.25
CA PRO A 72 -6.58 11.48 -2.52
C PRO A 72 -7.79 10.77 -3.15
N ARG A 73 -8.78 11.54 -3.58
CA ARG A 73 -9.92 11.03 -4.35
C ARG A 73 -9.57 11.09 -5.83
N PRO A 74 -9.46 9.96 -6.54
CA PRO A 74 -9.16 9.98 -7.96
C PRO A 74 -10.28 10.69 -8.72
N GLU A 75 -9.93 11.62 -9.62
CA GLU A 75 -10.88 12.24 -10.52
C GLU A 75 -11.35 11.19 -11.57
N GLY A 76 -12.66 10.93 -11.64
CA GLY A 76 -13.24 9.99 -12.61
C GLY A 76 -13.43 8.57 -12.08
N LYS A 77 -13.03 7.54 -12.86
CA LYS A 77 -13.23 6.13 -12.45
C LYS A 77 -12.37 5.83 -11.22
N ALA A 78 -13.01 5.31 -10.16
CA ALA A 78 -12.32 4.95 -8.92
C ALA A 78 -11.21 3.93 -9.18
N ARG A 79 -9.96 4.40 -9.21
CA ARG A 79 -8.78 3.55 -9.34
C ARG A 79 -8.27 3.20 -7.95
N ARG A 80 -8.30 1.91 -7.61
CA ARG A 80 -7.82 1.40 -6.31
C ARG A 80 -6.38 0.91 -6.36
N VAL A 81 -5.89 0.48 -7.53
CA VAL A 81 -4.56 -0.13 -7.69
C VAL A 81 -3.58 0.85 -8.32
N PHE A 82 -2.48 1.07 -7.62
CA PHE A 82 -1.35 1.92 -7.99
C PHE A 82 -0.08 1.07 -8.01
N PHE A 83 0.85 1.41 -8.92
CA PHE A 83 2.17 0.81 -8.96
C PHE A 83 3.16 1.88 -8.55
N GLU A 84 3.99 1.60 -7.54
CA GLU A 84 5.10 2.47 -7.20
C GLU A 84 6.21 2.26 -8.24
N GLU A 85 6.62 3.33 -8.91
CA GLU A 85 7.79 3.26 -9.77
C GLU A 85 9.02 2.95 -8.91
N PRO A 86 9.90 2.03 -9.33
CA PRO A 86 11.12 1.78 -8.59
C PRO A 86 11.91 3.09 -8.50
N ALA A 87 12.29 3.47 -7.29
CA ALA A 87 13.15 4.63 -7.08
C ALA A 87 14.37 4.51 -8.02
N PRO A 88 14.77 5.59 -8.72
CA PRO A 88 15.91 5.54 -9.62
C PRO A 88 17.11 5.03 -8.81
N LYS A 89 17.76 3.96 -9.29
CA LYS A 89 18.99 3.46 -8.67
C LYS A 89 19.97 4.63 -8.65
N SER A 90 20.31 5.13 -7.45
CA SER A 90 21.32 6.17 -7.29
C SER A 90 22.54 5.78 -8.11
N PRO A 91 23.08 6.66 -8.98
CA PRO A 91 24.27 6.33 -9.74
C PRO A 91 25.37 5.97 -8.76
N ALA A 92 26.01 4.83 -8.98
CA ALA A 92 27.16 4.39 -8.20
C ALA A 92 28.17 5.56 -8.11
N PRO A 93 28.77 5.81 -6.94
CA PRO A 93 29.76 6.87 -6.82
C PRO A 93 30.85 6.62 -7.87
N LYS A 94 31.01 7.57 -8.80
CA LYS A 94 32.15 7.57 -9.73
C LYS A 94 33.40 7.57 -8.85
N GLY A 95 34.06 6.42 -8.79
CA GLY A 95 35.33 6.26 -8.10
C GLY A 95 36.25 7.39 -8.51
N LEU A 96 36.66 8.17 -7.52
CA LEU A 96 37.66 9.21 -7.62
C LEU A 96 38.89 8.59 -8.31
N GLY A 97 39.21 9.07 -9.51
CA GLY A 97 40.39 8.64 -10.23
C GLY A 97 41.62 8.86 -9.36
N ALA A 98 42.34 7.78 -9.08
CA ALA A 98 43.66 7.85 -8.47
C ALA A 98 44.58 8.61 -9.43
N GLY A 99 44.75 9.90 -9.16
CA GLY A 99 45.79 10.71 -9.77
C GLY A 99 47.16 10.30 -9.22
N ARG A 100 48.02 9.88 -10.14
CA ARG A 100 49.47 10.13 -10.22
C ARG A 100 50.26 10.14 -8.90
N GLY A 101 51.12 9.14 -8.75
CA GLY A 101 52.39 9.19 -8.03
C GLY A 101 53.41 8.41 -8.83
#